data_AF-A0A6L5FW07-F1
#
_entry.id   AF-A0A6L5FW07-F1
#
_cell.length_a   1.000
_cell.length_b   1.000
_cell.length_c   1.000
_cell.angle_alpha   90.00
_cell.angle_beta   90.00
_cell.angle_gamma   90.00
#
_symmetry.space_group_name_H-M   'P 1'
#
loop_
_entity.id
_entity.type
_entity.pdbx_description
1 polymer ?
#
loop_
_entity_poly.entity_id
_entity_poly.type
_entity_poly.pdbx_seq_one_letter_code
_entity_poly.pdbx_strand_id
1 'polypeptide(L)'
;MTWEIADEDFDDRWRALESPYRRRIASLGHSGKAPEDPAEAALVLAFARRRLHPLELWGPVVAGVVAYMAITQLFLGGAEALPVALVIIGLTTFSLFRRGKLESAVLKNEEVVASAPPPQVESADQPEGEEPNPVE
;
A
#
# COMPACT_ATOMS: atom_id res chain seq x y z
N MET A 1 1.24 -6.93 -20.91
CA MET A 1 1.32 -5.89 -19.85
C MET A 1 1.10 -6.57 -18.52
N THR A 2 1.96 -6.31 -17.54
CA THR A 2 1.74 -6.72 -16.15
C THR A 2 0.75 -5.75 -15.51
N TRP A 3 -0.09 -6.24 -14.61
CA TRP A 3 -0.93 -5.41 -13.74
C TRP A 3 -0.11 -4.57 -12.74
N GLU A 4 1.21 -4.76 -12.73
CA GLU A 4 2.13 -4.07 -11.84
C GLU A 4 2.25 -2.59 -12.19
N ILE A 5 2.00 -1.74 -11.20
CA ILE A 5 2.16 -0.29 -11.30
C ILE A 5 3.54 0.03 -10.76
N ALA A 6 4.41 0.61 -11.59
CA ALA A 6 5.71 1.07 -11.14
C ALA A 6 5.55 2.14 -10.03
N ASP A 7 6.44 2.11 -9.03
CA ASP A 7 6.38 3.04 -7.89
C ASP A 7 6.42 4.52 -8.34
N GLU A 8 7.12 4.78 -9.44
CA GLU A 8 7.26 6.11 -10.07
C GLU A 8 5.94 6.63 -10.66
N ASP A 9 5.12 5.74 -11.24
CA ASP A 9 3.84 6.08 -11.88
C ASP A 9 2.67 6.15 -10.88
N PHE A 10 2.87 5.67 -9.65
CA PHE A 10 1.81 5.59 -8.65
C PHE A 10 1.28 6.96 -8.24
N ASP A 11 2.14 7.97 -8.06
CA ASP A 11 1.68 9.29 -7.59
C ASP A 11 0.75 9.98 -8.59
N ASP A 12 1.04 9.85 -9.88
CA ASP A 12 0.24 10.48 -10.92
C ASP A 12 -1.09 9.74 -11.11
N ARG A 13 -1.06 8.39 -11.11
CA ARG A 13 -2.29 7.59 -11.10
C ARG A 13 -3.14 7.86 -9.85
N TRP A 14 -2.52 7.96 -8.68
CA TRP A 14 -3.20 8.27 -7.42
C TRP A 14 -3.84 9.65 -7.41
N ARG A 15 -3.15 10.66 -7.97
CA ARG A 15 -3.68 12.02 -8.10
C ARG A 15 -4.84 12.09 -9.09
N ALA A 16 -4.78 11.32 -10.17
CA ALA A 16 -5.84 11.21 -11.17
C ALA A 16 -7.13 10.55 -10.63
N LEU A 17 -7.04 9.72 -9.59
CA LEU A 17 -8.20 9.11 -8.95
C LEU A 17 -9.09 10.14 -8.23
N GLU A 18 -10.40 9.94 -8.30
CA GLU A 18 -11.36 10.72 -7.53
C GLU A 18 -11.19 10.52 -6.01
N SER A 19 -11.52 11.56 -5.23
CA SER A 19 -11.39 11.52 -3.76
C SER A 19 -12.09 10.33 -3.08
N PRO A 20 -13.31 9.92 -3.46
CA PRO A 20 -13.97 8.76 -2.84
C PRO A 20 -13.20 7.46 -3.08
N TYR A 21 -12.68 7.30 -4.30
CA TYR A 21 -11.94 6.12 -4.70
C TYR A 21 -10.59 6.02 -3.96
N ARG A 22 -9.86 7.13 -3.84
CA ARG A 22 -8.64 7.21 -3.01
C ARG A 22 -8.89 6.74 -1.57
N ARG A 23 -9.98 7.19 -0.94
CA ARG A 23 -10.33 6.78 0.43
C ARG A 23 -10.59 5.28 0.53
N ARG A 24 -11.25 4.71 -0.49
CA ARG A 24 -11.53 3.27 -0.55
C ARG A 24 -10.24 2.45 -0.66
N ILE A 25 -9.34 2.79 -1.59
CA ILE A 25 -8.03 2.12 -1.72
C ILE A 25 -7.22 2.19 -0.42
N ALA A 26 -7.14 3.39 0.18
CA ALA A 26 -6.42 3.57 1.44
C ALA A 26 -7.04 2.75 2.58
N SER A 27 -8.37 2.67 2.64
CA SER A 27 -9.10 1.85 3.61
C SER A 27 -8.84 0.35 3.41
N LEU A 28 -8.84 -0.14 2.17
CA LEU A 28 -8.54 -1.54 1.84
C LEU A 28 -7.10 -1.91 2.23
N GLY A 29 -6.13 -1.07 1.85
CA GLY A 29 -4.72 -1.24 2.24
C GLY A 29 -4.51 -1.24 3.75
N HIS A 30 -5.14 -0.31 4.48
CA HIS A 30 -5.04 -0.27 5.95
C HIS A 30 -5.79 -1.38 6.67
N SER A 31 -6.78 -2.00 6.03
CA SER A 31 -7.55 -3.10 6.63
C SER A 31 -7.00 -4.49 6.31
N GLY A 32 -6.02 -4.62 5.41
CA GLY A 32 -5.46 -5.93 5.04
C GLY A 32 -6.39 -6.75 4.14
N LYS A 33 -7.26 -6.07 3.38
CA LYS A 33 -8.25 -6.69 2.48
C LYS A 33 -7.81 -6.54 1.03
N ALA A 34 -8.11 -7.55 0.22
CA ALA A 34 -7.98 -7.48 -1.22
C ALA A 34 -9.38 -7.24 -1.84
N PRO A 35 -9.51 -6.30 -2.78
CA PRO A 35 -10.71 -6.20 -3.61
C PRO A 35 -10.74 -7.34 -4.64
N GLU A 36 -11.92 -7.61 -5.18
CA GLU A 36 -12.12 -8.66 -6.20
C GLU A 36 -11.63 -8.21 -7.59
N ASP A 37 -11.65 -6.90 -7.87
CA ASP A 37 -11.16 -6.32 -9.12
C ASP A 37 -9.62 -6.29 -9.13
N PRO A 38 -8.95 -6.95 -10.11
CA PRO A 38 -7.50 -6.97 -10.19
C PRO A 38 -6.87 -5.60 -10.47
N ALA A 39 -7.57 -4.69 -11.16
CA ALA A 39 -7.09 -3.32 -11.37
C ALA A 39 -7.05 -2.54 -10.05
N GLU A 40 -8.09 -2.73 -9.23
CA GLU A 40 -8.16 -2.16 -7.89
C GLU A 40 -7.12 -2.81 -6.95
N ALA A 41 -6.93 -4.12 -7.05
CA ALA A 41 -5.96 -4.86 -6.24
C ALA A 41 -4.53 -4.40 -6.51
N ALA A 42 -4.18 -4.10 -7.77
CA ALA A 42 -2.89 -3.51 -8.14
C ALA A 42 -2.66 -2.13 -7.50
N LEU A 43 -3.69 -1.29 -7.43
CA LEU A 43 -3.62 0.02 -6.76
C LEU A 43 -3.46 -0.12 -5.24
N VAL A 44 -4.17 -1.07 -4.61
CA VAL A 44 -4.02 -1.38 -3.19
C VAL A 44 -2.62 -1.94 -2.91
N LEU A 45 -2.10 -2.81 -3.77
CA LEU A 45 -0.77 -3.38 -3.67
C LEU A 45 0.33 -2.29 -3.70
N ALA A 46 0.28 -1.40 -4.70
CA ALA A 46 1.23 -0.29 -4.82
C ALA A 46 1.13 0.65 -3.61
N PHE A 47 -0.08 0.97 -3.15
CA PHE A 47 -0.28 1.74 -1.92
C PHE A 47 0.34 1.05 -0.70
N ALA A 48 0.13 -0.25 -0.54
CA ALA A 48 0.59 -1.01 0.61
C ALA A 48 2.13 -1.12 0.63
N ARG A 49 2.77 -1.47 -0.49
CA ARG A 49 4.24 -1.50 -0.63
C ARG A 49 4.87 -0.17 -0.28
N ARG A 50 4.33 0.93 -0.82
CA ARG A 50 4.82 2.29 -0.57
C ARG A 50 4.67 2.73 0.89
N ARG A 51 3.65 2.23 1.60
CA ARG A 51 3.45 2.48 3.03
C ARG A 51 4.28 1.56 3.93
N LEU A 52 4.67 0.39 3.43
CA LEU A 52 5.50 -0.57 4.15
C LEU A 52 6.97 -0.12 4.21
N HIS A 53 7.51 0.38 3.10
CA HIS A 53 8.94 0.75 2.99
C HIS A 53 9.44 1.73 4.08
N PRO A 54 8.72 2.83 4.43
CA PRO A 54 9.12 3.69 5.53
C PRO A 54 9.04 3.00 6.90
N LEU A 55 8.09 2.08 7.10
CA LEU A 55 7.95 1.34 8.36
C LEU A 55 9.07 0.32 8.55
N GLU A 56 9.62 -0.24 7.48
CA GLU A 56 10.77 -1.14 7.55
C GLU A 56 12.07 -0.39 7.89
N LEU A 57 12.29 0.77 7.26
CA LEU A 57 13.48 1.60 7.49
C LEU A 57 13.48 2.24 8.87
N TRP A 58 12.35 2.84 9.28
CA TRP A 58 12.27 3.63 10.52
C TRP A 58 11.74 2.84 11.71
N GLY A 59 11.09 1.70 11.48
CA GLY A 59 10.52 0.85 12.55
C GLY A 59 11.54 0.46 13.62
N PRO A 60 12.73 -0.07 13.26
CA PRO A 60 13.78 -0.42 14.23
C PRO A 60 14.33 0.80 14.97
N VAL A 61 14.47 1.95 14.29
CA VAL A 61 14.97 3.19 14.89
C VAL A 61 13.98 3.72 15.93
N VAL A 62 12.70 3.81 15.58
CA VAL A 62 11.65 4.23 16.52
C VAL A 62 11.55 3.23 17.67
N ALA A 63 11.58 1.93 17.40
CA ALA A 63 11.58 0.90 18.45
C ALA A 63 12.79 1.02 19.38
N GLY A 64 13.98 1.32 18.85
CA GLY A 64 15.19 1.53 19.62
C GLY A 64 15.12 2.76 20.53
N VAL A 65 14.66 3.91 20.00
CA VAL A 65 14.45 5.13 20.79
C VAL A 65 13.41 4.90 21.90
N VAL A 66 12.33 4.20 21.56
CA VAL A 66 11.25 3.85 22.46
C VAL A 66 11.74 2.91 23.59
N ALA A 67 12.47 1.85 23.24
CA ALA A 67 13.06 0.93 24.20
C ALA A 67 14.07 1.64 25.11
N TYR A 68 14.93 2.51 24.54
CA TYR A 68 15.87 3.32 25.30
C TYR A 68 15.15 4.21 26.33
N MET A 69 14.09 4.92 25.93
CA MET A 69 13.30 5.76 26.84
C MET A 69 12.63 4.93 27.94
N ALA A 70 12.08 3.75 27.62
CA ALA A 70 11.48 2.86 28.62
C ALA A 70 12.52 2.33 29.62
N ILE A 71 13.69 1.90 29.15
CA ILE A 71 14.81 1.46 30.00
C ILE A 71 15.25 2.60 30.91
N THR A 72 15.50 3.79 30.34
CA THR A 72 15.94 4.98 31.08
C THR A 72 14.96 5.32 32.21
N GLN A 73 13.65 5.23 31.95
CA GLN A 73 12.61 5.47 32.95
C GLN A 73 12.56 4.41 34.08
N LEU A 74 12.85 3.13 33.79
CA LEU A 74 12.90 2.07 34.81
C LEU A 74 14.08 2.27 35.78
N PHE A 75 15.20 2.82 35.31
CA PHE A 75 16.39 3.06 36.14
C PHE A 75 16.34 4.38 36.91
N LEU A 76 15.57 5.38 36.45
CA LEU A 76 15.47 6.71 37.08
C LEU A 76 14.30 6.86 38.08
N GLY A 77 13.52 5.81 38.32
CA GLY A 77 12.62 5.73 39.49
C GLY A 77 11.42 6.67 39.49
N GLY A 78 10.90 7.08 38.32
CA GLY A 78 9.77 7.99 38.22
C GLY A 78 8.41 7.29 38.21
N ALA A 79 7.52 7.59 39.17
CA ALA A 79 6.11 7.18 39.11
C ALA A 79 5.36 7.72 37.87
N GLU A 80 5.90 8.76 37.23
CA GLU A 80 5.42 9.34 35.96
C GLU A 80 5.85 8.53 34.72
N ALA A 81 6.68 7.50 34.88
CA ALA A 81 7.12 6.62 33.80
C ALA A 81 6.00 5.73 33.25
N LEU A 82 4.99 5.40 34.05
CA LEU A 82 3.93 4.47 33.70
C LEU A 82 3.09 4.93 32.48
N PRO A 83 2.58 6.17 32.42
CA PRO A 83 1.86 6.66 31.25
C PRO A 83 2.76 6.75 30.00
N VAL A 84 4.03 7.14 30.16
CA VAL A 84 4.98 7.21 29.04
C VAL A 84 5.25 5.82 28.47
N ALA A 85 5.48 4.83 29.33
CA ALA A 85 5.65 3.43 28.94
C ALA A 85 4.41 2.86 28.24
N LEU A 86 3.20 3.20 28.71
CA LEU A 86 1.94 2.79 28.07
C LEU A 86 1.76 3.40 26.68
N VAL A 87 2.09 4.69 26.49
CA VAL A 87 2.07 5.34 25.17
C VAL A 87 3.06 4.68 24.22
N ILE A 88 4.27 4.41 24.72
CA ILE A 88 5.33 3.68 24.01
C ILE A 88 4.88 2.31 23.54
N ILE A 89 4.31 1.50 24.44
CA ILE A 89 3.80 0.16 24.13
C ILE A 89 2.65 0.26 23.14
N GLY A 90 1.75 1.24 23.32
CA GLY A 90 0.63 1.51 22.42
C GLY A 90 1.09 1.84 21.00
N LEU A 91 2.06 2.75 20.84
CA LEU A 91 2.64 3.12 19.55
C LEU A 91 3.37 1.95 18.89
N THR A 92 4.11 1.16 19.66
CA THR A 92 4.86 -0.01 19.17
C THR A 92 3.90 -1.09 18.68
N THR A 93 2.91 -1.45 19.51
CA THR A 93 1.89 -2.45 19.19
C THR A 93 1.04 -2.00 17.99
N PHE A 94 0.64 -0.72 17.96
CA PHE A 94 -0.08 -0.15 16.82
C PHE A 94 0.74 -0.21 15.52
N SER A 95 2.03 0.11 15.58
CA SER A 95 2.91 0.07 14.40
C SER A 95 3.10 -1.36 13.88
N LEU A 96 3.34 -2.33 14.78
CA LEU A 96 3.45 -3.74 14.43
C LEU A 96 2.15 -4.29 13.83
N PHE A 97 1.02 -3.97 14.45
CA PHE A 97 -0.30 -4.39 13.96
C PHE A 97 -0.60 -3.80 12.58
N ARG A 98 -0.26 -2.52 12.38
CA ARG A 98 -0.45 -1.83 11.09
C ARG A 98 0.48 -2.39 10.02
N ARG A 99 1.72 -2.73 10.37
CA ARG A 99 2.67 -3.43 9.49
C ARG A 99 2.11 -4.79 9.06
N GLY A 100 1.67 -5.62 10.00
CA GLY A 100 1.10 -6.93 9.67
C GLY A 100 -0.14 -6.85 8.77
N LYS A 101 -0.97 -5.82 8.93
CA LYS A 101 -2.09 -5.57 8.00
C LYS A 101 -1.64 -5.18 6.60
N LEU A 102 -0.60 -4.36 6.48
CA LEU A 102 -0.04 -3.96 5.19
C LEU A 102 0.65 -5.15 4.50
N GLU A 103 1.43 -5.95 5.23
CA GLU A 103 2.02 -7.19 4.71
C GLU A 103 0.94 -8.18 4.25
N SER A 104 -0.12 -8.34 5.03
CA SER A 104 -1.27 -9.15 4.63
C SER A 104 -2.00 -8.59 3.40
N ALA A 105 -2.11 -7.26 3.28
CA ALA A 105 -2.64 -6.63 2.07
C ALA A 105 -1.74 -6.95 0.86
N VAL A 106 -0.42 -6.80 1.00
CA VAL A 106 0.54 -7.09 -0.09
C VAL A 106 0.36 -8.53 -0.58
N LEU A 107 0.45 -9.51 0.31
CA LEU A 107 0.34 -10.93 -0.04
C LEU A 107 -0.98 -11.27 -0.75
N LYS A 108 -2.11 -10.80 -0.20
CA LYS A 108 -3.44 -11.10 -0.77
C LYS A 108 -3.67 -10.39 -2.10
N ASN A 109 -3.21 -9.16 -2.26
CA ASN A 109 -3.38 -8.43 -3.51
C ASN A 109 -2.41 -8.94 -4.59
N GLU A 110 -1.21 -9.38 -4.23
CA GLU A 110 -0.30 -10.08 -5.15
C GLU A 110 -0.93 -11.35 -5.69
N GLU A 111 -1.59 -12.15 -4.83
CA GLU A 111 -2.28 -13.38 -5.25
C GLU A 111 -3.41 -13.09 -6.26
N VAL A 112 -4.25 -12.08 -5.99
CA VAL A 112 -5.34 -11.67 -6.90
C VAL A 112 -4.78 -11.17 -8.23
N VAL A 113 -3.73 -10.34 -8.19
CA VAL A 113 -3.10 -9.77 -9.38
C VAL A 113 -2.37 -10.82 -10.22
N ALA A 114 -1.68 -11.77 -9.58
CA ALA A 114 -0.98 -12.87 -10.26
C ALA A 114 -1.93 -13.88 -10.89
N SER A 115 -3.13 -14.05 -10.32
CA SER A 115 -4.15 -14.97 -10.82
C SER A 115 -5.00 -14.38 -11.95
N ALA A 116 -4.98 -13.06 -12.13
CA ALA A 116 -5.77 -12.39 -13.14
C ALA A 116 -5.09 -12.45 -14.51
N PRO A 117 -5.83 -12.77 -15.60
CA PRO A 117 -5.30 -12.64 -16.95
C PRO A 117 -4.85 -11.19 -17.18
N PRO A 118 -3.72 -10.95 -17.88
CA PRO A 118 -3.22 -9.60 -18.13
C PRO A 118 -4.30 -8.78 -18.85
N PRO A 119 -4.37 -7.46 -18.61
CA PRO A 119 -5.39 -6.64 -19.25
C PRO A 119 -5.21 -6.77 -20.75
N GLN A 120 -6.22 -7.32 -21.43
CA GLN A 120 -6.28 -7.22 -22.88
C GLN A 120 -6.50 -5.75 -23.17
N VAL A 121 -5.47 -5.10 -23.69
CA VAL A 121 -5.63 -3.77 -24.29
C VAL A 121 -6.56 -4.02 -25.46
N GLU A 122 -7.84 -3.73 -25.29
CA GLU A 122 -8.74 -3.54 -26.41
C GLU A 122 -8.13 -2.40 -27.22
N SER A 123 -7.44 -2.76 -28.29
CA SER A 123 -6.86 -1.82 -29.25
C SER A 123 -8.00 -1.06 -29.89
N ALA A 124 -8.55 -0.07 -29.19
CA ALA A 124 -9.24 1.03 -29.82
C ALA A 124 -8.22 1.66 -30.77
N ASP A 125 -8.52 1.61 -32.06
CA ASP A 125 -7.76 2.16 -33.20
C ASP A 125 -6.80 1.18 -33.91
N GLN A 126 -7.38 0.23 -34.66
CA GLN A 126 -7.05 0.16 -36.08
C GLN A 126 -8.33 0.44 -36.89
N PRO A 127 -8.34 1.50 -37.73
CA PRO A 127 -9.52 1.94 -38.45
C PRO A 127 -9.98 0.87 -39.44
N GLU A 128 -11.30 0.66 -39.48
CA GLU A 128 -11.97 -0.13 -40.50
C GLU A 128 -11.65 0.41 -41.91
N GLY A 129 -11.16 -0.48 -42.77
CA GLY A 129 -11.36 -0.51 -44.23
C GLY A 129 -11.30 0.80 -45.00
N GLU A 130 -10.17 1.04 -45.67
CA GLU A 130 -10.18 1.77 -46.94
C GLU A 130 -9.76 0.81 -48.05
N GLU A 131 -10.76 0.11 -48.61
CA GLU A 131 -10.63 -0.60 -49.89
C GLU A 131 -10.43 0.42 -51.02
N PRO A 132 -9.59 0.10 -52.02
CA PRO A 132 -9.13 1.05 -53.03
C PRO A 132 -10.26 1.35 -54.03
N ASN A 133 -10.59 2.64 -54.20
CA ASN A 133 -11.47 3.08 -55.27
C ASN A 133 -10.68 3.11 -56.60
N PRO A 134 -11.01 2.31 -57.62
CA PRO A 134 -10.36 2.40 -58.91
C PRO A 134 -10.98 3.58 -59.68
N VAL A 135 -10.16 4.53 -60.11
CA VAL A 135 -10.58 5.56 -61.07
C VAL A 135 -9.88 5.30 -62.40
N GLU A 136 -10.72 5.30 -63.43
CA GLU A 136 -10.60 4.88 -64.83
C GLU A 136 -9.35 5.34 -65.60
#